data_AF-A0A9X1YAS7-F1
#
_entry.id   AF-A0A9X1YAS7-F1
#
_cell.length_a   1.000
_cell.length_b   1.000
_cell.length_c   1.000
_cell.angle_alpha   90.00
_cell.angle_beta   90.00
_cell.angle_gamma   90.00
#
_symmetry.space_group_name_H-M   'P 1'
#
loop_
_entity.id
_entity.type
_entity.pdbx_description
1 polymer ?
#
loop_
_entity_poly.entity_id
_entity_poly.type
_entity_poly.pdbx_seq_one_letter_code
_entity_poly.pdbx_strand_id
1 'polypeptide(L)'
;MSSTTNEHSTRTRTWRPGFVRGKPWDPANIGVVRGYPKTEEEWQARRERQILKAKALHERGVFHRRGVPDGWSGRKDDLDAMRATAAEKARQAVQAMIRRNSLPSDDERAHMALESLMAIMLCEAEHISDRVSAARAVLKFTKGQAPRRKEDTLPAAEELVAEMLKE
;
A
#
# COMPACT_ATOMS: atom_id res chain seq x y z
N MET A 1 33.14 -33.43 16.80
CA MET A 1 32.05 -32.47 16.49
C MET A 1 32.54 -31.59 15.36
N SER A 2 32.23 -31.96 14.12
CA SER A 2 32.72 -31.24 12.93
C SER A 2 31.62 -30.28 12.46
N SER A 3 31.81 -29.00 12.72
CA SER A 3 30.89 -27.93 12.32
C SER A 3 31.11 -27.62 10.84
N THR A 4 30.17 -28.04 10.00
CA THR A 4 30.12 -27.67 8.58
C THR A 4 29.58 -26.24 8.46
N THR A 5 30.46 -25.28 8.21
CA THR A 5 30.10 -23.90 7.89
C THR A 5 29.40 -23.85 6.53
N ASN A 6 28.12 -23.49 6.53
CA ASN A 6 27.30 -23.37 5.34
C ASN A 6 27.61 -22.02 4.65
N GLU A 7 28.59 -22.01 3.74
CA GLU A 7 28.90 -20.86 2.89
C GLU A 7 27.68 -20.50 2.04
N HIS A 8 26.97 -19.44 2.45
CA HIS A 8 25.87 -18.89 1.67
C HIS A 8 26.48 -18.26 0.41
N SER A 9 26.29 -18.90 -0.75
CA SER A 9 26.82 -18.39 -2.02
C SER A 9 26.33 -16.97 -2.27
N THR A 10 27.22 -15.99 -2.21
CA THR A 10 26.98 -14.60 -2.62
C THR A 10 26.98 -14.50 -4.15
N ARG A 11 26.05 -15.22 -4.80
CA ARG A 11 25.80 -14.99 -6.23
C ARG A 11 25.15 -13.62 -6.38
N THR A 12 25.97 -12.62 -6.68
CA THR A 12 25.52 -11.33 -7.19
C THR A 12 24.66 -11.60 -8.42
N ARG A 13 23.34 -11.37 -8.30
CA ARG A 13 22.43 -11.37 -9.45
C ARG A 13 22.89 -10.27 -10.38
N THR A 14 23.70 -10.61 -11.37
CA THR A 14 24.03 -9.72 -12.49
C THR A 14 22.78 -9.56 -13.33
N TRP A 15 22.21 -8.36 -13.31
CA TRP A 15 21.13 -7.99 -14.22
C TRP A 15 21.65 -8.14 -15.65
N ARG A 16 21.01 -8.99 -16.46
CA ARG A 16 21.34 -9.13 -17.88
C ARG A 16 20.47 -8.14 -18.67
N PRO A 17 21.08 -7.14 -19.34
CA PRO A 17 20.34 -6.28 -20.28
C PRO A 17 19.72 -7.18 -21.36
N GLY A 18 18.44 -6.97 -21.68
CA GLY A 18 17.69 -7.78 -22.67
C GLY A 18 16.65 -8.74 -22.10
N PHE A 19 16.41 -8.75 -20.78
CA PHE A 19 15.24 -9.39 -20.20
C PHE A 19 13.99 -8.51 -20.43
N VAL A 20 13.45 -8.59 -21.64
CA VAL A 20 12.18 -7.95 -22.00
C VAL A 20 11.06 -8.67 -21.24
N ARG A 21 10.30 -7.95 -20.42
CA ARG A 21 9.10 -8.51 -19.77
C ARG A 21 8.11 -8.91 -20.87
N GLY A 22 7.66 -10.17 -20.87
CA GLY A 22 6.64 -10.64 -21.80
C GLY A 22 7.14 -11.00 -23.19
N LYS A 23 8.31 -11.64 -23.32
CA LYS A 23 8.70 -12.24 -24.61
C LYS A 23 7.60 -13.19 -25.11
N PRO A 24 7.14 -13.08 -26.37
CA PRO A 24 6.20 -14.02 -26.95
C PRO A 24 6.80 -15.43 -27.03
N TRP A 25 5.96 -16.44 -27.26
CA TRP A 25 6.47 -17.77 -27.60
C TRP A 25 7.35 -17.67 -28.85
N ASP A 26 8.40 -18.48 -28.90
CA ASP A 26 9.43 -18.39 -29.92
C ASP A 26 9.90 -19.82 -30.23
N PRO A 27 9.63 -20.32 -31.45
CA PRO A 27 9.94 -21.69 -31.82
C PRO A 27 11.45 -21.98 -31.83
N ALA A 28 12.32 -20.98 -31.96
CA ALA A 28 13.77 -21.17 -31.92
C ALA A 28 14.28 -21.71 -30.56
N ASN A 29 13.47 -21.59 -29.51
CA ASN A 29 13.82 -22.08 -28.17
C ASN A 29 13.43 -23.55 -27.95
N ILE A 30 12.70 -24.18 -28.88
CA ILE A 30 12.31 -25.59 -28.79
C ILE A 30 13.58 -26.45 -28.89
N GLY A 31 13.85 -27.28 -27.87
CA GLY A 31 15.04 -28.14 -27.81
C GLY A 31 16.31 -27.44 -27.32
N VAL A 32 16.39 -26.10 -27.41
CA VAL A 32 17.47 -25.30 -26.82
C VAL A 32 17.23 -25.07 -25.33
N VAL A 33 16.02 -24.64 -24.96
CA VAL A 33 15.65 -24.37 -23.57
C VAL A 33 14.96 -25.60 -22.98
N ARG A 34 15.56 -26.16 -21.91
CA ARG A 34 15.01 -27.33 -21.20
C ARG A 34 13.60 -27.03 -20.68
N GLY A 35 12.62 -27.82 -21.12
CA GLY A 35 11.23 -27.70 -20.67
C GLY A 35 10.42 -26.58 -21.32
N TYR A 36 10.95 -25.95 -22.38
CA TYR A 36 10.20 -24.97 -23.19
C TYR A 36 8.98 -25.63 -23.86
N PRO A 37 7.82 -24.96 -23.93
CA PRO A 37 6.63 -25.51 -24.60
C PRO A 37 6.89 -25.81 -26.07
N LYS A 38 6.42 -26.97 -26.54
CA LYS A 38 6.66 -27.41 -27.92
C LYS A 38 5.70 -26.72 -28.90
N THR A 39 4.53 -26.30 -28.42
CA THR A 39 3.53 -25.57 -29.19
C THR A 39 3.23 -24.22 -28.56
N GLU A 40 2.72 -23.30 -29.38
CA GLU A 40 2.25 -22.00 -28.89
C GLU A 40 1.04 -22.15 -27.94
N GLU A 41 0.13 -23.07 -28.24
CA GLU A 41 -1.03 -23.37 -27.39
C GLU A 41 -0.62 -23.83 -25.99
N GLU A 42 0.39 -24.71 -25.88
CA GLU A 42 0.94 -25.13 -24.59
C GLU A 42 1.56 -23.95 -23.83
N TRP A 43 2.20 -23.02 -24.53
CA TRP A 43 2.78 -21.82 -23.94
C TRP A 43 1.69 -20.88 -23.43
N GLN A 44 0.63 -20.65 -24.21
CA GLN A 44 -0.52 -19.83 -23.79
C GLN A 44 -1.22 -20.46 -22.59
N ALA A 45 -1.51 -21.76 -22.62
CA ALA A 45 -2.14 -22.48 -21.51
C ALA A 45 -1.30 -22.41 -20.21
N ARG A 46 0.03 -22.50 -20.31
CA ARG A 46 0.93 -22.29 -19.16
C ARG A 46 0.87 -20.85 -18.65
N ARG A 47 0.87 -19.86 -19.56
CA ARG A 47 0.78 -18.44 -19.23
C ARG A 47 -0.53 -18.13 -18.53
N GLU A 48 -1.66 -18.60 -19.05
CA GLU A 48 -2.98 -18.47 -18.44
C GLU A 48 -3.03 -19.10 -17.05
N ARG A 49 -2.52 -20.32 -16.89
CA ARG A 49 -2.44 -20.98 -15.57
C ARG A 49 -1.63 -20.15 -14.57
N GLN A 50 -0.52 -19.56 -15.00
CA GLN A 50 0.30 -18.69 -14.15
C GLN A 50 -0.44 -17.39 -13.80
N ILE A 51 -1.14 -16.78 -14.76
CA ILE A 51 -1.96 -15.59 -14.53
C ILE A 51 -3.08 -15.91 -13.53
N LEU A 52 -3.81 -17.01 -13.72
CA LEU A 52 -4.86 -17.46 -12.81
C LEU A 52 -4.32 -17.72 -11.40
N LYS A 53 -3.16 -18.39 -11.30
CA LYS A 53 -2.50 -18.63 -10.01
C LYS A 53 -2.09 -17.30 -9.35
N ALA A 54 -1.52 -16.37 -10.10
CA ALA A 54 -1.14 -15.06 -9.58
C ALA A 54 -2.36 -14.26 -9.10
N LYS A 55 -3.47 -14.27 -9.86
CA LYS A 55 -4.74 -13.66 -9.46
C LYS A 55 -5.28 -14.28 -8.17
N ALA A 56 -5.33 -15.61 -8.10
CA ALA A 56 -5.79 -16.30 -6.89
C ALA A 56 -4.90 -16.02 -5.66
N LEU A 57 -3.58 -15.87 -5.85
CA LEU A 57 -2.68 -15.49 -4.75
C LEU A 57 -2.83 -14.02 -4.35
N HIS A 58 -3.15 -13.13 -5.30
CA HIS A 58 -3.45 -11.72 -5.04
C HIS A 58 -4.76 -11.56 -4.27
N GLU A 59 -5.83 -12.25 -4.71
CA GLU A 59 -7.13 -12.30 -4.02
C GLU A 59 -7.03 -12.85 -2.59
N ARG A 60 -6.11 -13.81 -2.37
CA ARG A 60 -5.81 -14.35 -1.03
C ARG A 60 -4.95 -13.41 -0.17
N GLY A 61 -4.51 -12.27 -0.69
CA GLY A 61 -3.65 -11.34 0.03
C GLY A 61 -2.23 -11.85 0.27
N VAL A 62 -1.76 -12.84 -0.49
CA VAL A 62 -0.39 -13.40 -0.36
C VAL A 62 0.58 -12.73 -1.33
N PHE A 63 0.06 -12.21 -2.44
CA PHE A 63 0.86 -11.64 -3.53
C PHE A 63 0.69 -10.13 -3.65
N HIS A 64 1.20 -9.40 -2.66
CA HIS A 64 1.30 -7.95 -2.66
C HIS A 64 2.70 -7.49 -2.26
N ARG A 65 3.07 -6.26 -2.64
CA ARG A 65 4.32 -5.66 -2.15
C ARG A 65 4.07 -5.12 -0.75
N ARG A 66 4.98 -5.40 0.18
CA ARG A 66 4.84 -4.90 1.56
C ARG A 66 4.91 -3.36 1.55
N GLY A 67 3.89 -2.72 2.13
CA GLY A 67 3.82 -1.28 2.31
C GLY A 67 3.56 -0.46 1.03
N VAL A 68 3.29 -1.11 -0.11
CA VAL A 68 2.99 -0.44 -1.38
C VAL A 68 1.61 -0.89 -1.84
N PRO A 69 0.60 0.00 -1.78
CA PRO A 69 -0.73 -0.28 -2.29
C PRO A 69 -0.73 -0.67 -3.77
N ASP A 70 -1.78 -1.38 -4.19
CA ASP A 70 -1.94 -1.75 -5.59
C ASP A 70 -1.97 -0.51 -6.50
N GLY A 71 -1.39 -0.61 -7.69
CA GLY A 71 -1.26 0.52 -8.63
C GLY A 71 -0.04 1.44 -8.39
N TRP A 72 0.69 1.27 -7.28
CA TRP A 72 1.89 2.06 -6.95
C TRP A 72 3.22 1.33 -7.18
N SER A 73 3.20 0.24 -7.95
CA SER A 73 4.41 -0.52 -8.27
C SER A 73 5.47 0.37 -8.93
N GLY A 74 6.62 0.54 -8.27
CA GLY A 74 7.76 1.30 -8.80
C GLY A 74 7.73 2.79 -8.47
N ARG A 75 6.73 3.24 -7.70
CA ARG A 75 6.55 4.63 -7.23
C ARG A 75 6.57 4.70 -5.71
N LYS A 76 7.51 3.97 -5.08
CA LYS A 76 7.60 3.91 -3.62
C LYS A 76 8.02 5.26 -3.04
N ASP A 77 8.93 5.96 -3.69
CA ASP A 77 9.42 7.25 -3.20
C ASP A 77 8.29 8.30 -3.25
N ASP A 78 7.46 8.28 -4.30
CA ASP A 78 6.25 9.11 -4.39
C ASP A 78 5.26 8.80 -3.25
N LEU A 79 5.03 7.51 -2.95
CA LEU A 79 4.19 7.09 -1.84
C LEU A 79 4.69 7.63 -0.50
N ASP A 80 5.99 7.48 -0.24
CA ASP A 80 6.60 7.88 1.02
C ASP A 80 6.54 9.42 1.17
N ALA A 81 6.69 10.18 0.07
CA ALA A 81 6.48 11.63 0.05
C ALA A 81 5.02 12.04 0.33
N MET A 82 4.05 11.34 -0.25
CA MET A 82 2.63 11.58 0.02
C MET A 82 2.26 11.29 1.47
N ARG A 83 2.77 10.17 2.03
CA ARG A 83 2.59 9.82 3.45
C ARG A 83 3.21 10.86 4.37
N ALA A 84 4.41 11.35 4.07
CA ALA A 84 5.06 12.40 4.86
C ALA A 84 4.23 13.70 4.87
N THR A 85 3.70 14.10 3.71
CA THR A 85 2.85 15.29 3.59
C THR A 85 1.53 15.12 4.35
N ALA A 86 0.91 13.94 4.26
CA ALA A 86 -0.31 13.62 5.00
C ALA A 86 -0.08 13.61 6.52
N ALA A 87 1.05 13.05 6.98
CA ALA A 87 1.43 13.03 8.38
C ALA A 87 1.66 14.45 8.95
N GLU A 88 2.29 15.32 8.18
CA GLU A 88 2.51 16.71 8.60
C GLU A 88 1.20 17.49 8.72
N LYS A 89 0.29 17.35 7.74
CA LYS A 89 -1.06 17.93 7.82
C LYS A 89 -1.85 17.41 9.01
N ALA A 90 -1.75 16.11 9.29
CA ALA A 90 -2.41 15.48 10.44
C ALA A 90 -1.90 16.06 11.77
N ARG A 91 -0.57 16.19 11.91
CA ARG A 91 0.05 16.78 13.11
C ARG A 91 -0.40 18.22 13.33
N GLN A 92 -0.44 19.03 12.27
CA GLN A 92 -0.93 20.42 12.35
C GLN A 92 -2.40 20.49 12.78
N ALA A 93 -3.25 19.63 12.22
CA ALA A 93 -4.67 19.58 12.58
C ALA A 93 -4.89 19.18 14.04
N VAL A 94 -4.15 18.17 14.55
CA VAL A 94 -4.24 17.76 15.96
C VAL A 94 -3.77 18.87 16.89
N GLN A 95 -2.66 19.55 16.57
CA GLN A 95 -2.19 20.71 17.33
C GLN A 95 -3.22 21.85 17.35
N ALA A 96 -3.91 22.12 16.23
CA ALA A 96 -5.02 23.07 16.20
C ALA A 96 -6.19 22.63 17.11
N MET A 97 -6.55 21.35 17.11
CA MET A 97 -7.61 20.83 18.01
C MET A 97 -7.26 20.96 19.49
N ILE A 98 -6.00 20.73 19.86
CA ILE A 98 -5.52 20.94 21.23
C ILE A 98 -5.61 22.43 21.60
N ARG A 99 -5.14 23.32 20.72
CA ARG A 99 -5.22 24.78 20.94
C ARG A 99 -6.67 25.28 21.10
N ARG A 100 -7.62 24.69 20.38
CA ARG A 100 -9.06 24.98 20.51
C ARG A 100 -9.72 24.35 21.74
N ASN A 101 -8.96 23.62 22.56
CA ASN A 101 -9.46 22.87 23.71
C ASN A 101 -10.53 21.82 23.32
N SER A 102 -10.52 21.38 22.05
CA SER A 102 -11.38 20.31 21.54
C SER A 102 -10.89 18.92 21.96
N LEU A 103 -9.61 18.82 22.34
CA LEU A 103 -8.96 17.62 22.87
C LEU A 103 -8.25 17.94 24.19
N PRO A 104 -8.23 17.00 25.16
CA PRO A 104 -7.41 17.13 26.37
C PRO A 104 -5.94 17.25 25.99
N SER A 105 -5.17 18.14 26.61
CA SER A 105 -3.75 18.33 26.30
C SER A 105 -2.82 17.31 26.94
N ASP A 106 -3.33 16.48 27.86
CA ASP A 106 -2.56 15.56 28.71
C ASP A 106 -2.49 14.12 28.19
N ASP A 107 -3.30 13.75 27.20
CA ASP A 107 -3.30 12.40 26.62
C ASP A 107 -2.50 12.33 25.31
N GLU A 108 -1.17 12.31 25.44
CA GLU A 108 -0.23 12.19 24.31
C GLU A 108 -0.48 10.93 23.47
N ARG A 109 -0.91 9.82 24.10
CA ARG A 109 -1.15 8.55 23.41
C ARG A 109 -2.36 8.68 22.49
N ALA A 110 -3.41 9.36 22.95
CA ALA A 110 -4.57 9.64 22.12
C ALA A 110 -4.22 10.58 20.96
N HIS A 111 -3.37 11.58 21.18
CA HIS A 111 -2.92 12.48 20.11
C HIS A 111 -2.16 11.72 19.02
N MET A 112 -1.17 10.90 19.40
CA MET A 112 -0.42 10.09 18.44
C MET A 112 -1.31 9.13 17.64
N ALA A 113 -2.31 8.52 18.30
CA ALA A 113 -3.28 7.66 17.63
C ALA A 113 -4.13 8.45 16.62
N LEU A 114 -4.58 9.65 17.02
CA LEU A 114 -5.38 10.52 16.16
C LEU A 114 -4.58 11.02 14.96
N GLU A 115 -3.33 11.45 15.16
CA GLU A 115 -2.40 11.84 14.09
C GLU A 115 -2.23 10.71 13.08
N SER A 116 -2.04 9.47 13.56
CA SER A 116 -1.87 8.29 12.70
C SER A 116 -3.12 8.01 11.87
N LEU A 117 -4.31 8.10 12.48
CA LEU A 117 -5.58 7.90 11.78
C LEU A 117 -5.83 8.99 10.73
N MET A 118 -5.58 10.26 11.08
CA MET A 118 -5.70 11.37 10.14
C MET A 118 -4.71 11.24 8.97
N ALA A 119 -3.47 10.82 9.23
CA ALA A 119 -2.47 10.61 8.19
C ALA A 119 -2.91 9.53 7.17
N ILE A 120 -3.47 8.41 7.65
CA ILE A 120 -4.02 7.36 6.78
C ILE A 120 -5.18 7.91 5.95
N MET A 121 -6.10 8.64 6.58
CA MET A 121 -7.27 9.22 5.92
C MET A 121 -6.90 10.20 4.79
N LEU A 122 -5.93 11.08 5.06
CA LEU A 122 -5.48 12.13 4.14
C LEU A 122 -4.58 11.62 3.01
N CYS A 123 -3.97 10.44 3.16
CA CYS A 123 -3.11 9.89 2.14
C CYS A 123 -3.93 9.22 1.04
N GLU A 124 -4.10 9.89 -0.10
CA GLU A 124 -4.88 9.40 -1.24
C GLU A 124 -4.37 8.07 -1.82
N ALA A 125 -3.11 7.75 -1.59
CA ALA A 125 -2.50 6.54 -2.07
C ALA A 125 -2.88 5.28 -1.27
N GLU A 126 -3.37 5.45 -0.04
CA GLU A 126 -3.86 4.34 0.77
C GLU A 126 -5.19 3.80 0.23
N HIS A 127 -5.47 2.53 0.53
CA HIS A 127 -6.70 1.89 0.11
C HIS A 127 -7.92 2.64 0.65
N ILE A 128 -8.95 2.83 -0.20
CA ILE A 128 -10.17 3.56 0.16
C ILE A 128 -10.87 2.99 1.39
N SER A 129 -10.80 1.67 1.59
CA SER A 129 -11.33 0.98 2.78
C SER A 129 -10.68 1.47 4.06
N ASP A 130 -9.37 1.68 4.02
CA ASP A 130 -8.56 2.02 5.18
C ASP A 130 -8.75 3.50 5.50
N ARG A 131 -8.78 4.35 4.46
CA ARG A 131 -9.14 5.78 4.57
C ARG A 131 -10.52 5.97 5.21
N VAL A 132 -11.54 5.25 4.72
CA VAL A 132 -12.91 5.33 5.29
C VAL A 132 -12.95 4.81 6.72
N SER A 133 -12.21 3.74 7.04
CA SER A 133 -12.16 3.20 8.40
C SER A 133 -11.48 4.17 9.36
N ALA A 134 -10.39 4.82 8.92
CA ALA A 134 -9.72 5.86 9.68
C ALA A 134 -10.62 7.08 9.89
N ALA A 135 -11.31 7.56 8.84
CA ALA A 135 -12.28 8.65 8.93
C ALA A 135 -13.37 8.39 9.98
N ARG A 136 -13.93 7.17 10.04
CA ARG A 136 -14.90 6.80 11.08
C ARG A 136 -14.31 6.87 12.48
N ALA A 137 -13.08 6.40 12.66
CA ALA A 137 -12.41 6.43 13.95
C ALA A 137 -12.15 7.87 14.41
N VAL A 138 -11.70 8.75 13.49
CA VAL A 138 -11.52 10.19 13.74
C VAL A 138 -12.82 10.85 14.17
N LEU A 139 -13.90 10.71 13.39
CA LEU A 139 -15.20 11.31 13.70
C LEU A 139 -15.77 10.80 15.04
N LYS A 140 -15.60 9.50 15.31
CA LYS A 140 -16.02 8.90 16.58
C LYS A 140 -15.24 9.48 17.76
N PHE A 141 -13.94 9.70 17.59
CA PHE A 141 -13.08 10.24 18.64
C PHE A 141 -13.35 11.72 18.91
N THR A 142 -13.51 12.53 17.86
CA THR A 142 -13.79 13.97 17.96
C THR A 142 -15.25 14.29 18.31
N LYS A 143 -16.09 13.26 18.55
CA LYS A 143 -17.54 13.38 18.76
C LYS A 143 -18.25 14.14 17.63
N GLY A 144 -17.67 14.19 16.44
CA GLY A 144 -18.31 14.76 15.26
C GLY A 144 -19.60 14.00 14.93
N GLN A 145 -20.57 14.67 14.30
CA GLN A 145 -21.75 13.96 13.80
C GLN A 145 -21.31 12.87 12.82
N ALA A 146 -21.51 11.61 13.20
CA ALA A 146 -21.28 10.51 12.29
C ALA A 146 -22.27 10.63 11.13
N PRO A 147 -21.82 10.73 9.87
CA PRO A 147 -22.71 10.86 8.74
C PRO A 147 -23.60 9.61 8.62
N ARG A 148 -24.86 9.83 8.22
CA ARG A 148 -25.85 8.75 8.10
C ARG A 148 -25.50 7.75 7.01
N ARG A 149 -24.78 8.17 5.96
CA ARG A 149 -24.36 7.33 4.84
C ARG A 149 -22.86 7.08 4.87
N LYS A 150 -22.46 5.90 4.40
CA LYS A 150 -21.04 5.50 4.34
C LYS A 150 -20.23 6.35 3.36
N GLU A 151 -20.87 6.83 2.29
CA GLU A 151 -20.27 7.66 1.25
C GLU A 151 -19.82 9.03 1.78
N ASP A 152 -20.60 9.61 2.70
CA ASP A 152 -20.34 10.94 3.27
C ASP A 152 -19.29 10.93 4.40
N THR A 153 -18.82 9.74 4.80
CA THR A 153 -17.89 9.57 5.92
C THR A 153 -16.54 10.22 5.67
N LEU A 154 -15.96 10.00 4.48
CA LEU A 154 -14.65 10.52 4.15
C LEU A 154 -14.70 12.05 3.91
N PRO A 155 -15.64 12.59 3.11
CA PRO A 155 -15.78 14.04 2.95
C PRO A 155 -16.01 14.79 4.27
N ALA A 156 -16.86 14.27 5.17
CA ALA A 156 -17.13 14.92 6.46
C ALA A 156 -15.88 15.00 7.34
N ALA A 157 -15.05 13.96 7.34
CA ALA A 157 -13.81 13.94 8.11
C ALA A 157 -12.72 14.81 7.47
N GLU A 158 -12.65 14.87 6.14
CA GLU A 158 -11.76 15.78 5.41
C GLU A 158 -12.13 17.25 5.62
N GLU A 159 -13.43 17.58 5.66
CA GLU A 159 -13.92 18.92 5.97
C GLU A 159 -13.52 19.38 7.38
N LEU A 160 -13.66 18.49 8.37
CA LEU A 160 -13.22 18.75 9.74
C LEU A 160 -11.72 19.04 9.83
N VAL A 161 -10.88 18.30 9.10
CA VAL A 161 -9.43 18.59 9.03
C VAL A 161 -9.18 19.91 8.31
N ALA A 162 -9.88 20.18 7.20
CA ALA A 162 -9.73 21.42 6.46
C ALA A 162 -10.12 22.65 7.29
N GLU A 163 -11.12 22.52 8.18
CA GLU A 163 -11.47 23.55 9.15
C GLU A 163 -10.34 23.83 10.15
N MET A 164 -9.67 22.78 10.63
CA MET A 164 -8.53 22.93 11.55
C MET A 164 -7.29 23.54 10.90
N LEU A 165 -7.11 23.35 9.58
CA LEU A 165 -5.93 23.85 8.85
C LEU A 165 -6.09 25.27 8.29
N LYS A 166 -7.30 25.85 8.32
CA LYS A 166 -7.54 27.24 7.87
C LYS A 166 -7.09 28.30 8.88
N GLU A 167 -6.67 27.87 10.07
CA GLU A 167 -6.19 28.71 11.18
C GLU A 167 -4.69 28.56 11.43
#